data_AF-A0A954F1E1-F1
#
_entry.id   AF-A0A954F1E1-F1
#
_cell.length_a   1.000
_cell.length_b   1.000
_cell.length_c   1.000
_cell.angle_alpha   90.00
_cell.angle_beta   90.00
_cell.angle_gamma   90.00
#
_symmetry.space_group_name_H-M   'P 1'
#
loop_
_entity.id
_entity.type
_entity.pdbx_description
1 polymer ?
#
loop_
_entity_poly.entity_id
_entity_poly.type
_entity_poly.pdbx_seq_one_letter_code
_entity_poly.pdbx_strand_id
1 'polypeptide(L)'
;MGTDPNGKVERKAFTLTHPELWEAYRNDPGEANRNRLVVEYHEFAREIVRRFSGRLPRSVDRGDLETAGSVGLISAVTGYDPERGVRFESYCELRVKGALLDELRTQDWLPRPWRQRMELRKRTTEALRGELGRDPEDREVAEAMGLAEDEFQ
;
A
#
# COMPACT_ATOMS: atom_id res chain seq x y z
N MET A 1 -21.67 27.21 9.18
CA MET A 1 -20.31 27.37 8.62
C MET A 1 -19.36 27.05 9.76
N GLY A 2 -18.84 25.82 9.78
CA GLY A 2 -17.95 25.32 10.82
C GLY A 2 -16.97 24.38 10.14
N THR A 3 -15.84 24.96 9.71
CA THR A 3 -14.72 24.23 9.13
C THR A 3 -13.81 23.83 10.29
N ASP A 4 -13.85 22.55 10.64
CA ASP A 4 -12.78 21.92 11.41
C ASP A 4 -11.57 21.73 10.45
N PRO A 5 -10.42 22.38 10.68
CA PRO A 5 -9.32 22.44 9.72
C PRO A 5 -8.34 21.27 9.80
N ASN A 6 -8.61 20.24 10.61
CA ASN A 6 -7.66 19.15 10.77
C ASN A 6 -8.39 17.81 10.74
N GLY A 7 -8.79 17.39 9.53
CA GLY A 7 -9.40 16.10 9.22
C GLY A 7 -8.45 14.93 9.42
N LYS A 8 -7.92 14.77 10.64
CA LYS A 8 -7.22 13.57 11.08
C LYS A 8 -8.24 12.44 11.12
N VAL A 9 -8.36 11.75 9.99
CA VAL A 9 -9.01 10.44 9.93
C VAL A 9 -8.28 9.58 10.95
N GLU A 10 -8.96 9.27 12.06
CA GLU A 10 -8.47 8.35 13.07
C GLU A 10 -7.98 7.10 12.37
N ARG A 11 -6.66 6.85 12.44
CA ARG A 11 -6.05 5.63 11.95
C ARG A 11 -6.64 4.48 12.77
N LYS A 12 -7.69 3.83 12.28
CA LYS A 12 -8.04 2.49 12.76
C LYS A 12 -6.84 1.61 12.45
N ALA A 13 -6.00 1.37 13.45
CA ALA A 13 -4.96 0.37 13.39
C ALA A 13 -5.65 -0.99 13.22
N PHE A 14 -5.81 -1.44 11.98
CA PHE A 14 -6.06 -2.85 11.69
C PHE A 14 -4.83 -3.60 12.19
N THR A 15 -4.88 -4.02 13.45
CA THR A 15 -3.86 -4.88 14.04
C THR A 15 -4.44 -6.29 13.91
N LEU A 16 -4.31 -6.87 12.73
CA LEU A 16 -4.83 -8.20 12.42
C LEU A 16 -3.75 -9.21 12.78
N THR A 17 -3.53 -9.37 14.08
CA THR A 17 -2.61 -10.36 14.62
C THR A 17 -3.29 -11.73 14.58
N HIS A 18 -2.99 -12.54 13.56
CA HIS A 18 -3.47 -13.93 13.45
C HIS A 18 -2.29 -14.91 13.36
N PRO A 19 -1.49 -15.07 14.44
CA PRO A 19 -0.36 -15.99 14.45
C PRO A 19 -0.73 -17.41 14.05
N GLU A 20 -1.92 -17.87 14.43
CA GLU A 20 -2.44 -19.21 14.16
C GLU A 20 -2.71 -19.46 12.66
N LEU A 21 -3.17 -18.44 11.92
CA LEU A 21 -3.36 -18.57 10.47
C LEU A 21 -2.02 -18.66 9.75
N TRP A 22 -1.04 -17.87 10.19
CA TRP A 22 0.31 -17.90 9.66
C TRP A 22 1.05 -19.20 10.01
N GLU A 23 0.85 -19.74 11.22
CA GLU A 23 1.38 -21.04 11.62
C GLU A 23 0.77 -22.17 10.77
N ALA A 24 -0.55 -22.19 10.61
CA ALA A 24 -1.22 -23.17 9.74
C ALA A 24 -0.72 -23.11 8.29
N TYR A 25 -0.54 -21.90 7.74
CA TYR A 25 -0.03 -21.72 6.39
C TYR A 25 1.44 -22.13 6.24
N ARG A 26 2.29 -21.87 7.25
CA ARG A 26 3.70 -22.33 7.23
C ARG A 26 3.82 -23.85 7.32
N ASN A 27 2.95 -24.49 8.09
CA ASN A 27 2.94 -25.94 8.24
C ASN A 27 2.40 -26.66 6.99
N ASP A 28 1.40 -26.07 6.33
CA ASP A 28 0.81 -26.57 5.08
C ASP A 28 0.45 -25.40 4.15
N PRO A 29 1.34 -25.02 3.20
CA PRO A 29 1.15 -23.87 2.32
C PRO A 29 0.15 -24.12 1.18
N GLY A 30 -0.83 -25.01 1.39
CA GLY A 30 -1.90 -25.29 0.46
C GLY A 30 -2.85 -24.10 0.22
N GLU A 31 -3.60 -24.20 -0.88
CA GLU A 31 -4.56 -23.20 -1.30
C GLU A 31 -5.59 -22.86 -0.22
N ALA A 32 -6.04 -23.85 0.56
CA ALA A 32 -6.99 -23.63 1.64
C ALA A 32 -6.45 -22.66 2.72
N ASN A 33 -5.21 -22.85 3.20
CA ASN A 33 -4.62 -22.00 4.22
C ASN A 33 -4.24 -20.62 3.68
N ARG A 34 -3.76 -20.55 2.43
CA ARG A 34 -3.57 -19.26 1.73
C ARG A 34 -4.88 -18.48 1.64
N ASN A 35 -5.97 -19.13 1.21
CA ASN A 35 -7.26 -18.47 1.02
C ASN A 35 -7.84 -17.97 2.35
N ARG A 36 -7.61 -18.68 3.47
CA ARG A 36 -7.98 -18.18 4.81
C ARG A 36 -7.28 -16.87 5.15
N LEU A 37 -5.97 -16.78 4.90
CA LEU A 37 -5.21 -15.53 5.08
C LEU A 37 -5.72 -14.43 4.13
N VAL A 38 -5.98 -14.75 2.87
CA VAL A 38 -6.52 -13.77 1.90
C VAL A 38 -7.88 -13.24 2.34
N VAL A 39 -8.77 -14.09 2.84
CA VAL A 39 -10.08 -13.67 3.36
C VAL A 39 -9.91 -12.76 4.59
N GLU A 40 -9.03 -13.13 5.52
CA GLU A 40 -8.75 -12.35 6.72
C GLU A 40 -8.28 -10.93 6.39
N TYR A 41 -7.35 -10.80 5.46
CA TYR A 41 -6.76 -9.52 5.08
C TYR A 41 -7.49 -8.81 3.93
N HIS A 42 -8.63 -9.34 3.47
CA HIS A 42 -9.37 -8.81 2.32
C HIS A 42 -9.80 -7.36 2.52
N GLU A 43 -10.43 -7.05 3.66
CA GLU A 43 -10.91 -5.68 3.93
C GLU A 43 -9.76 -4.68 4.07
N PHE A 44 -8.62 -5.12 4.61
CA PHE A 44 -7.42 -4.29 4.68
C PHE A 44 -6.90 -3.93 3.27
N ALA A 45 -6.79 -4.92 2.38
CA ALA A 45 -6.40 -4.67 0.98
C ALA A 45 -7.42 -3.78 0.27
N ARG A 46 -8.72 -4.02 0.46
CA ARG A 46 -9.80 -3.20 -0.11
C ARG A 46 -9.72 -1.74 0.33
N GLU A 47 -9.37 -1.49 1.58
CA GLU A 47 -9.16 -0.13 2.08
C GLU A 47 -7.99 0.58 1.38
N ILE A 48 -6.91 -0.14 1.09
CA ILE A 48 -5.78 0.40 0.32
C ILE A 48 -6.25 0.76 -1.09
N VAL A 49 -6.98 -0.12 -1.77
CA VAL A 49 -7.53 0.13 -3.12
C VAL A 49 -8.47 1.34 -3.11
N ARG A 50 -9.36 1.44 -2.13
CA ARG A 50 -10.30 2.57 -2.00
C ARG A 50 -9.58 3.91 -1.82
N ARG A 51 -8.57 3.97 -0.95
CA ARG A 51 -7.77 5.18 -0.74
C ARG A 51 -6.98 5.55 -1.99
N PHE A 52 -6.39 4.55 -2.66
CA PHE A 52 -5.64 4.76 -3.89
C PHE A 52 -6.53 5.28 -5.03
N SER A 53 -7.68 4.65 -5.25
CA SER A 53 -8.64 5.02 -6.28
C SER A 53 -9.30 6.39 -6.06
N GLY A 54 -9.43 6.85 -4.81
CA GLY A 54 -9.96 8.18 -4.49
C GLY A 54 -9.16 9.34 -5.07
N ARG A 55 -7.91 9.10 -5.51
CA ARG A 55 -7.03 10.11 -6.14
C ARG A 55 -6.98 10.00 -7.66
N LEU A 56 -7.69 9.04 -8.24
CA LEU A 56 -7.67 8.78 -9.68
C LEU A 56 -8.87 9.42 -10.38
N PRO A 57 -8.72 9.85 -11.64
CA PRO A 57 -9.84 10.31 -12.45
C PRO A 57 -10.88 9.21 -12.68
N ARG A 58 -12.12 9.61 -12.95
CA ARG A 58 -13.27 8.70 -13.15
C ARG A 58 -13.15 7.77 -14.36
N SER A 59 -12.17 7.97 -15.23
CA SER A 59 -11.89 7.14 -16.40
C SER A 59 -11.19 5.83 -16.04
N VAL A 60 -10.61 5.70 -14.84
CA VAL A 60 -10.04 4.45 -14.36
C VAL A 60 -11.16 3.54 -13.89
N ASP A 61 -11.17 2.30 -14.37
CA ASP A 61 -12.13 1.31 -13.89
C ASP A 61 -11.77 0.86 -12.46
N ARG A 62 -12.74 0.95 -11.56
CA ARG A 62 -12.57 0.50 -10.18
C ARG A 62 -12.47 -1.03 -10.10
N GLY A 63 -13.14 -1.76 -10.98
CA GLY A 63 -13.10 -3.22 -11.03
C GLY A 63 -11.70 -3.75 -11.35
N ASP A 64 -10.97 -3.06 -12.22
CA ASP A 64 -9.58 -3.41 -12.55
C ASP A 64 -8.66 -3.20 -11.35
N LEU A 65 -8.85 -2.08 -10.62
CA LEU A 65 -8.11 -1.82 -9.39
C LEU A 65 -8.44 -2.81 -8.26
N GLU A 66 -9.70 -3.22 -8.12
CA GLU A 66 -10.11 -4.25 -7.14
C GLU A 66 -9.46 -5.60 -7.48
N THR A 67 -9.41 -5.95 -8.76
CA THR A 67 -8.74 -7.17 -9.25
C THR A 67 -7.24 -7.11 -8.99
N ALA A 68 -6.59 -6.02 -9.38
CA ALA A 68 -5.16 -5.81 -9.15
C ALA A 68 -4.82 -5.81 -7.66
N GLY A 69 -5.65 -5.20 -6.82
CA GLY A 69 -5.49 -5.22 -5.37
C GLY A 69 -5.56 -6.64 -4.79
N SER A 70 -6.47 -7.47 -5.31
CA SER A 70 -6.60 -8.89 -4.92
C SER A 70 -5.35 -9.70 -5.31
N VAL A 71 -4.81 -9.47 -6.51
CA VAL A 71 -3.55 -10.09 -6.97
C VAL A 71 -2.38 -9.66 -6.07
N GLY A 72 -2.33 -8.38 -5.70
CA GLY A 72 -1.34 -7.84 -4.78
C GLY A 72 -1.41 -8.46 -3.38
N LEU A 73 -2.62 -8.66 -2.86
CA LEU A 73 -2.85 -9.33 -1.57
C LEU A 73 -2.41 -10.79 -1.61
N ILE A 74 -2.79 -11.55 -2.64
CA ILE A 74 -2.37 -12.95 -2.80
C ILE A 74 -0.83 -13.02 -2.82
N SER A 75 -0.20 -12.12 -3.58
CA SER A 75 1.26 -12.03 -3.67
C SER A 75 1.92 -11.62 -2.35
N ALA A 76 1.24 -10.81 -1.54
CA ALA A 76 1.71 -10.46 -0.20
C ALA A 76 1.64 -11.67 0.72
N VAL A 77 0.52 -12.39 0.72
CA VAL A 77 0.34 -13.59 1.56
C VAL A 77 1.39 -14.65 1.25
N THR A 78 1.61 -14.94 -0.04
CA THR A 78 2.57 -15.97 -0.46
C THR A 78 4.03 -15.58 -0.26
N GLY A 79 4.34 -14.28 -0.30
CA GLY A 79 5.70 -13.76 -0.23
C GLY A 79 6.10 -13.19 1.13
N TYR A 80 5.25 -13.26 2.15
CA TYR A 80 5.54 -12.71 3.47
C TYR A 80 6.33 -13.69 4.34
N ASP A 81 7.26 -13.14 5.10
CA ASP A 81 8.12 -13.87 6.01
C ASP A 81 8.08 -13.20 7.39
N PRO A 82 7.38 -13.82 8.38
CA PRO A 82 7.26 -13.27 9.73
C PRO A 82 8.59 -13.09 10.46
N GLU A 83 9.65 -13.83 10.08
CA GLU A 83 10.94 -13.78 10.77
C GLU A 83 11.72 -12.49 10.48
N ARG A 84 11.30 -11.73 9.45
CA ARG A 84 11.91 -10.45 9.07
C ARG A 84 11.54 -9.28 9.98
N GLY A 85 10.65 -9.49 10.95
CA GLY A 85 10.27 -8.48 11.94
C GLY A 85 9.47 -7.29 11.39
N VAL A 86 9.01 -7.36 10.15
CA VAL A 86 8.11 -6.37 9.53
C VAL A 86 6.68 -6.85 9.68
N ARG A 87 5.75 -5.97 10.08
CA ARG A 87 4.32 -6.35 10.15
C ARG A 87 3.78 -6.70 8.77
N PHE A 88 2.90 -7.71 8.70
CA PHE A 88 2.27 -8.12 7.45
C PHE A 88 1.52 -6.97 6.78
N GLU A 89 0.82 -6.13 7.54
CA GLU A 89 0.04 -5.00 7.00
C GLU A 89 0.93 -4.02 6.23
N SER A 90 2.11 -3.71 6.76
CA SER A 90 3.08 -2.83 6.10
C SER A 90 3.62 -3.46 4.82
N TYR A 91 3.91 -4.76 4.83
CA TYR A 91 4.34 -5.49 3.64
C TYR A 91 3.23 -5.58 2.59
N CYS A 92 2.02 -5.94 3.01
CA CYS A 92 0.82 -6.04 2.18
C CYS A 92 0.50 -4.71 1.50
N GLU A 93 0.56 -3.60 2.22
CA GLU A 93 0.35 -2.27 1.65
C GLU A 93 1.31 -1.97 0.50
N LEU A 94 2.60 -2.30 0.66
CA LEU A 94 3.60 -2.13 -0.40
C LEU A 94 3.26 -3.00 -1.63
N ARG A 95 2.90 -4.26 -1.43
CA ARG A 95 2.60 -5.22 -2.51
C ARG A 95 1.31 -4.86 -3.26
N VAL A 96 0.26 -4.49 -2.54
CA VAL A 96 -1.01 -4.04 -3.12
C VAL A 96 -0.81 -2.76 -3.92
N LYS A 97 -0.12 -1.75 -3.38
CA LYS A 97 0.18 -0.52 -4.14
C LYS A 97 1.02 -0.79 -5.40
N GLY A 98 1.97 -1.72 -5.32
CA GLY A 98 2.75 -2.16 -6.49
C GLY A 98 1.85 -2.71 -7.60
N ALA A 99 0.95 -3.63 -7.26
CA ALA A 99 0.01 -4.22 -8.22
C ALA A 99 -0.93 -3.17 -8.86
N LEU A 100 -1.41 -2.21 -8.07
CA LEU A 100 -2.24 -1.11 -8.59
C LEU A 100 -1.48 -0.21 -9.57
N LEU A 101 -0.21 0.09 -9.28
CA LEU A 101 0.64 0.88 -10.17
C LEU A 101 0.95 0.12 -11.47
N ASP A 102 1.16 -1.18 -11.39
CA ASP A 102 1.37 -2.04 -12.56
C ASP A 102 0.12 -2.10 -13.45
N GLU A 103 -1.08 -2.16 -12.86
CA GLU A 103 -2.34 -2.09 -13.60
C GLU A 103 -2.47 -0.76 -14.34
N LEU A 104 -2.26 0.38 -13.65
CA LEU A 104 -2.29 1.70 -14.28
C LEU A 104 -1.27 1.88 -15.40
N ARG A 105 -0.11 1.21 -15.30
CA ARG A 105 0.92 1.22 -16.34
C ARG A 105 0.47 0.46 -17.58
N THR A 106 -0.28 -0.63 -17.41
CA THR A 106 -0.82 -1.44 -18.51
C THR A 106 -1.93 -0.70 -19.26
N GLN A 107 -2.66 0.17 -18.57
CA GLN A 107 -3.73 1.00 -19.17
C GLN A 107 -3.22 2.31 -19.80
N ASP A 108 -1.89 2.52 -19.89
CA ASP A 108 -1.25 3.79 -20.31
C ASP A 108 -1.72 5.04 -19.52
N TRP A 109 -2.35 4.82 -18.36
CA TRP A 109 -3.06 5.85 -17.60
C TRP A 109 -2.24 6.38 -16.42
N LEU A 110 -1.02 6.85 -16.68
CA LEU A 110 -0.33 7.71 -15.72
C LEU A 110 -0.28 9.14 -16.29
N PRO A 111 -1.20 10.03 -15.87
CA PRO A 111 -1.11 11.45 -16.20
C PRO A 111 0.29 11.98 -15.90
N ARG A 112 0.83 12.85 -16.78
CA ARG A 112 2.18 13.42 -16.64
C ARG A 112 2.49 13.96 -15.22
N PRO A 113 1.57 14.66 -14.53
CA PRO A 113 1.81 15.13 -13.16
C PRO A 113 2.04 14.00 -12.15
N TRP A 114 1.36 12.87 -12.34
CA TRP A 114 1.51 11.69 -11.47
C TRP A 114 2.85 10.99 -11.70
N ARG A 115 3.28 10.88 -12.97
CA ARG A 115 4.63 10.39 -13.31
C ARG A 115 5.72 11.28 -12.72
N GLN A 116 5.56 12.60 -12.82
CA GLN A 116 6.50 13.56 -12.24
C GLN A 116 6.54 13.44 -10.72
N ARG A 117 5.40 13.26 -10.05
CA ARG A 117 5.34 13.02 -8.60
C ARG A 117 6.03 11.73 -8.19
N MET A 118 5.81 10.63 -8.90
CA MET A 118 6.46 9.35 -8.61
C MET A 118 7.98 9.43 -8.78
N GLU A 119 8.44 10.07 -9.85
CA GLU A 119 9.87 10.29 -10.11
C GLU A 119 10.49 11.22 -9.06
N LEU A 120 9.79 12.29 -8.68
CA LEU A 120 10.22 13.19 -7.61
C LEU A 120 10.33 12.47 -6.27
N ARG A 121 9.35 11.63 -5.92
CA ARG A 121 9.39 10.81 -4.70
C ARG A 121 10.60 9.88 -4.71
N LYS A 122 10.81 9.15 -5.81
CA LYS A 122 11.96 8.24 -5.95
C LYS A 122 13.28 8.97 -5.73
N ARG A 123 13.48 10.11 -6.40
CA ARG A 123 14.68 10.94 -6.25
C ARG A 123 14.87 11.46 -4.83
N THR A 124 13.78 11.88 -4.18
CA THR A 124 13.84 12.41 -2.81
C THR A 124 14.18 11.30 -1.81
N THR A 125 13.60 10.11 -1.96
CA THR A 125 13.95 8.93 -1.17
C THR A 125 15.42 8.54 -1.34
N GLU A 126 15.94 8.54 -2.57
CA GLU A 126 17.35 8.23 -2.84
C GLU A 126 18.30 9.28 -2.24
N ALA A 127 17.97 10.57 -2.35
CA ALA A 127 18.75 11.66 -1.75
C ALA A 127 18.80 11.55 -0.22
N LEU A 128 17.64 11.40 0.43
CA LEU A 128 17.54 11.26 1.88
C LEU A 128 18.22 9.99 2.38
N ARG A 129 18.15 8.88 1.65
CA ARG A 129 18.87 7.65 2.00
C ARG A 129 20.39 7.90 2.03
N GLY A 130 20.91 8.67 1.08
CA GLY A 130 22.31 9.08 1.03
C GLY A 130 22.71 9.97 2.21
N GLU A 131 21.85 10.90 2.62
CA GLU A 131 22.10 11.83 3.73
C GLU A 131 21.98 11.17 5.11
N LEU A 132 20.97 10.33 5.30
CA LEU A 132 20.65 9.70 6.58
C LEU A 132 21.46 8.43 6.86
N GLY A 133 22.04 7.81 5.81
CA GLY A 133 22.72 6.52 5.92
C GLY A 133 21.79 5.36 6.32
N ARG A 134 20.48 5.58 6.26
CA ARG A 134 19.40 4.62 6.52
C ARG A 134 18.24 4.91 5.59
N ASP A 135 17.26 4.01 5.55
CA ASP A 135 16.02 4.29 4.82
C ASP A 135 15.24 5.45 5.48
N PRO A 136 14.80 6.45 4.68
CA PRO A 136 13.98 7.54 5.19
C PRO A 136 12.55 7.06 5.47
N GLU A 137 11.96 7.61 6.53
CA GLU A 137 10.55 7.39 6.85
C GLU A 137 9.66 8.19 5.89
N ASP A 138 8.44 7.71 5.67
CA ASP A 138 7.46 8.36 4.77
C ASP A 138 7.23 9.85 5.11
N ARG A 139 7.23 10.23 6.40
CA ARG A 139 7.11 11.63 6.83
C ARG A 139 8.31 12.50 6.41
N GLU A 140 9.52 11.93 6.43
CA GLU A 140 10.76 12.64 6.09
C GLU A 140 10.79 12.90 4.57
N VAL A 141 10.34 11.92 3.78
CA VAL A 141 10.19 12.08 2.33
C VAL A 141 9.09 13.10 2.00
N ALA A 142 7.97 13.11 2.74
CA ALA A 142 6.88 14.07 2.55
C ALA A 142 7.33 15.51 2.77
N GLU A 143 8.01 15.73 3.89
CA GLU A 143 8.55 17.03 4.28
C GLU A 143 9.58 17.54 3.26
N ALA A 144 10.49 16.67 2.83
CA ALA A 144 11.49 17.00 1.82
C ALA A 144 10.90 17.30 0.43
N MET A 145 9.75 16.72 0.09
CA MET A 145 9.03 17.03 -1.15
C MET A 145 8.23 18.34 -1.06
N GLY A 146 8.18 19.01 0.09
CA GLY A 146 7.38 20.22 0.30
C GLY A 146 5.87 19.97 0.15
N LEU A 147 5.43 18.73 0.40
CA LEU A 147 4.04 18.31 0.32
C LEU A 147 3.42 18.36 1.72
N ALA A 148 2.20 18.89 1.83
CA ALA A 148 1.41 18.73 3.04
C ALA A 148 1.09 17.23 3.28
N GLU A 149 0.95 16.82 4.55
CA GLU A 149 0.74 15.41 4.96
C GLU A 149 -0.43 14.72 4.22
N ASP A 150 -1.38 15.49 3.68
CA ASP A 150 -2.56 15.04 2.94
C ASP A 150 -2.30 14.70 1.45
N GLU A 151 -1.25 15.27 0.85
CA GLU A 151 -0.82 14.99 -0.52
C GLU A 151 0.22 13.85 -0.63
N PHE A 152 0.76 13.38 0.51
CA PHE A 152 1.77 12.33 0.53
C PHE A 152 1.20 10.90 0.53
N GLN A 153 -0.04 10.74 1.01
CA GLN A 153 -0.70 9.43 1.11
C GLN A 153 -1.12 8.91 -0.25
#